data_AF-A0A136Q759-F1
#
_entry.id   AF-A0A136Q759-F1
#
_cell.length_a   1.000
_cell.length_b   1.000
_cell.length_c   1.000
_cell.angle_alpha   90.00
_cell.angle_beta   90.00
_cell.angle_gamma   90.00
#
_symmetry.space_group_name_H-M   'P 1'
#
loop_
_entity.id
_entity.type
_entity.pdbx_description
1 polymer ?
#
loop_
_entity_poly.entity_id
_entity_poly.type
_entity_poly.pdbx_seq_one_letter_code
_entity_poly.pdbx_strand_id
1 'polypeptide(L)'
;MRTSAKYQVIQKYASKYPIIRMCVFFGVSRSGYYSFLKRRIQPNRESALLGRIQECRGSGRYMNTYGCHRVQIWIKRQYGEYYNYKTVWRVMHKYGLLSKIRRKRFFHCGEQIRTYPNLLNRNFHADKPNQKWVTDISCIPTSQGPLPFHHSGFV
;
A
#
# COMPACT_ATOMS: atom_id res chain seq x y z
N MET A 1 -31.34 -1.04 -20.69
CA MET A 1 -30.97 -2.11 -19.72
C MET A 1 -29.71 -2.83 -20.21
N ARG A 2 -28.67 -2.97 -19.37
CA ARG A 2 -27.42 -3.68 -19.74
C ARG A 2 -27.72 -5.15 -20.08
N THR A 3 -27.01 -5.72 -21.05
CA THR A 3 -27.21 -7.11 -21.52
C THR A 3 -27.04 -8.13 -20.39
N SER A 4 -26.10 -7.88 -19.47
CA SER A 4 -25.89 -8.71 -18.27
C SER A 4 -27.13 -8.76 -17.36
N ALA A 5 -27.86 -7.64 -17.22
CA ALA A 5 -29.07 -7.61 -16.40
C ALA A 5 -30.21 -8.38 -17.09
N LYS A 6 -30.33 -8.29 -18.43
CA LYS A 6 -31.28 -9.09 -19.21
C LYS A 6 -31.05 -10.59 -18.98
N TYR A 7 -29.79 -11.06 -19.07
CA TYR A 7 -29.46 -12.45 -18.81
C TYR A 7 -29.74 -12.91 -17.37
N GLN A 8 -29.58 -12.03 -16.37
CA GLN A 8 -29.95 -12.33 -14.98
C GLN A 8 -31.47 -12.55 -14.82
N VAL A 9 -32.29 -11.73 -15.48
CA VAL A 9 -33.75 -11.91 -15.48
C VAL A 9 -34.13 -13.21 -16.18
N ILE A 10 -33.54 -13.51 -17.35
CA ILE A 10 -33.77 -14.77 -18.07
C ILE A 10 -33.45 -15.97 -17.18
N GLN A 11 -32.31 -15.92 -16.48
CA GLN A 11 -31.93 -17.00 -15.56
C GLN A 11 -32.90 -17.15 -14.38
N LYS A 12 -33.42 -16.04 -13.83
CA LYS A 12 -34.34 -16.05 -12.68
C LYS A 12 -35.66 -16.76 -13.01
N TYR A 13 -36.12 -16.65 -14.25
CA TYR A 13 -37.37 -17.26 -14.71
C TYR A 13 -37.18 -18.47 -15.63
N ALA A 14 -35.95 -18.99 -15.74
CA ALA A 14 -35.63 -20.12 -16.60
C ALA A 14 -36.39 -21.42 -16.25
N SER A 15 -36.89 -21.53 -15.01
CA SER A 15 -37.74 -22.64 -14.56
C SER A 15 -39.22 -22.50 -14.95
N LYS A 16 -39.68 -21.28 -15.24
CA LYS A 16 -41.09 -20.97 -15.56
C LYS A 16 -41.35 -20.82 -17.06
N TYR A 17 -40.35 -20.38 -17.83
CA TYR A 17 -40.51 -20.11 -19.26
C TYR A 17 -39.34 -20.67 -20.07
N PRO A 18 -39.60 -21.10 -21.32
CA PRO A 18 -38.54 -21.56 -22.20
C PRO A 18 -37.57 -20.42 -22.55
N ILE A 19 -36.28 -20.67 -22.33
CA ILE A 19 -35.17 -19.73 -22.55
C ILE A 19 -35.20 -19.11 -23.95
N ILE A 20 -35.60 -19.89 -24.96
CA ILE A 20 -35.70 -19.43 -26.35
C ILE A 20 -36.64 -18.23 -26.48
N ARG A 21 -37.85 -18.33 -25.91
CA ARG A 21 -38.86 -17.27 -25.99
C ARG A 21 -38.40 -16.03 -25.23
N MET A 22 -37.76 -16.22 -24.07
CA MET A 22 -37.21 -15.11 -23.30
C MET A 22 -36.07 -14.39 -24.04
N CYS A 23 -35.17 -15.13 -24.69
CA CYS A 23 -34.09 -14.55 -25.49
C CYS A 23 -34.64 -13.70 -26.64
N VAL A 24 -35.69 -14.18 -27.32
CA VAL A 24 -36.38 -13.42 -28.38
C VAL A 24 -37.03 -12.16 -27.79
N PHE A 25 -37.78 -12.27 -26.69
CA PHE A 25 -38.44 -11.14 -26.03
C PHE A 25 -37.46 -10.03 -25.63
N PHE A 26 -36.30 -10.40 -25.09
CA PHE A 26 -35.28 -9.43 -24.66
C PHE A 26 -34.33 -8.97 -25.78
N GLY A 27 -34.47 -9.52 -27.00
CA GLY A 27 -33.61 -9.23 -28.14
C GLY A 27 -32.15 -9.61 -27.91
N VAL A 28 -31.89 -10.79 -27.31
CA VAL A 28 -30.53 -11.27 -26.99
C VAL A 28 -30.27 -12.64 -27.62
N SER A 29 -29.02 -12.91 -27.99
CA SER A 29 -28.68 -14.19 -28.60
C SER A 29 -28.66 -15.32 -27.56
N ARG A 30 -29.12 -16.50 -27.99
CA ARG A 30 -29.12 -17.72 -27.17
C ARG A 30 -27.70 -18.15 -26.79
N SER A 31 -26.75 -18.04 -27.74
CA SER A 31 -25.33 -18.28 -27.50
C SER A 31 -24.74 -17.32 -26.47
N GLY A 32 -25.16 -16.05 -26.51
CA GLY A 32 -24.77 -15.03 -25.52
C GLY A 32 -25.23 -15.38 -24.11
N TYR A 33 -26.45 -15.89 -23.96
CA TYR A 33 -26.98 -16.37 -22.69
C TYR A 33 -26.20 -17.56 -22.11
N TYR A 34 -25.96 -18.60 -22.91
CA TYR A 34 -25.19 -19.75 -22.42
C TYR A 34 -23.72 -19.40 -22.16
N SER A 35 -23.13 -18.47 -22.94
CA SER A 35 -21.80 -17.91 -22.66
C SER A 35 -21.77 -17.11 -21.35
N PHE A 36 -22.83 -16.36 -21.04
CA PHE A 36 -23.00 -15.69 -19.74
C PHE A 36 -23.08 -16.71 -18.60
N LEU A 37 -23.86 -17.78 -18.77
CA LEU A 37 -23.94 -18.88 -17.80
C LEU A 37 -22.60 -19.54 -17.55
N LYS A 38 -21.88 -19.89 -18.62
CA LYS A 38 -20.55 -20.49 -18.54
C LYS A 38 -19.59 -19.60 -17.75
N ARG A 39 -19.55 -18.30 -18.03
CA ARG A 39 -18.72 -17.32 -17.30
C ARG A 39 -19.09 -17.18 -15.83
N ARG A 40 -20.37 -17.34 -15.49
CA ARG A 40 -20.85 -17.28 -14.11
C ARG A 40 -20.50 -18.53 -13.29
N ILE A 41 -20.40 -19.69 -13.95
CA ILE A 41 -20.07 -20.99 -13.34
C ILE A 41 -18.56 -21.19 -13.18
N GLN A 42 -17.73 -20.54 -14.02
CA GLN A 42 -16.28 -20.64 -13.90
C GLN A 42 -15.79 -20.23 -12.50
N PRO A 43 -14.92 -21.04 -11.86
CA PRO A 43 -14.38 -20.71 -10.55
C PRO A 43 -13.72 -19.34 -10.63
N ASN A 44 -14.19 -18.42 -9.79
CA ASN A 44 -13.74 -17.06 -9.83
C ASN A 44 -12.26 -17.06 -9.43
N ARG A 45 -11.34 -16.79 -10.36
CA ARG A 45 -9.91 -16.62 -10.03
C ARG A 45 -9.71 -15.62 -8.89
N GLU A 46 -10.63 -14.68 -8.73
CA GLU A 46 -10.65 -13.76 -7.58
C GLU A 46 -10.91 -14.46 -6.24
N SER A 47 -11.74 -15.51 -6.17
CA SER A 47 -12.01 -16.20 -4.89
C SER A 47 -10.83 -17.04 -4.43
N ALA A 48 -10.11 -17.68 -5.35
CA ALA A 48 -8.86 -18.38 -5.04
C ALA A 48 -7.81 -17.38 -4.51
N LEU A 49 -7.63 -16.26 -5.23
CA LEU A 49 -6.73 -15.19 -4.81
C LEU A 49 -7.13 -14.60 -3.46
N LEU A 50 -8.42 -14.39 -3.21
CA LEU A 50 -8.93 -13.89 -1.94
C LEU A 50 -8.57 -14.82 -0.77
N GLY A 51 -8.77 -16.13 -0.95
CA GLY A 51 -8.40 -17.14 0.04
C GLY A 51 -6.91 -17.07 0.39
N ARG A 52 -6.03 -16.97 -0.62
CA ARG A 52 -4.58 -16.82 -0.39
C ARG A 52 -4.23 -15.53 0.35
N ILE A 53 -4.88 -14.42 0.03
CA ILE A 53 -4.65 -13.13 0.72
C ILE A 53 -5.09 -13.22 2.18
N GLN A 54 -6.20 -13.90 2.48
CA GLN A 54 -6.67 -14.11 3.85
C GLN A 54 -5.72 -15.00 4.64
N GLU A 55 -5.21 -16.08 4.03
CA GLU A 55 -4.22 -16.97 4.63
C GLU A 55 -2.90 -16.22 4.94
N CYS A 56 -2.44 -15.38 4.00
CA CYS A 56 -1.30 -14.48 4.20
C CYS A 56 -1.48 -13.62 5.46
N ARG A 57 -2.69 -13.10 5.70
CA ARG A 57 -3.01 -12.27 6.86
C ARG A 57 -3.13 -13.09 8.15
N GLY A 58 -3.71 -14.29 8.08
CA GLY A 58 -3.92 -15.18 9.21
C GLY A 58 -2.65 -15.83 9.76
N SER A 59 -1.58 -15.92 8.97
CA SER A 59 -0.29 -16.53 9.35
C SER A 59 0.47 -15.87 10.51
N GLY A 60 -0.10 -14.85 11.18
CA GLY A 60 0.43 -14.24 12.42
C GLY A 60 1.67 -13.37 12.24
N ARG A 61 2.60 -13.73 11.34
CA ARG A 61 3.87 -13.01 11.10
C ARG A 61 3.70 -11.62 10.49
N TYR A 62 2.57 -11.33 9.85
CA TYR A 62 2.47 -10.19 8.93
C TYR A 62 1.31 -9.20 9.23
N MET A 63 0.55 -9.44 10.32
CA MET A 63 -0.48 -8.59 10.96
C MET A 63 -1.02 -7.39 10.16
N ASN A 64 -1.51 -7.60 8.94
CA ASN A 64 -2.04 -6.57 8.05
C ASN A 64 -1.05 -5.45 7.62
N THR A 65 0.25 -5.62 7.82
CA THR A 65 1.29 -4.65 7.41
C THR A 65 1.61 -4.75 5.92
N TYR A 66 1.39 -5.92 5.31
CA TYR A 66 1.80 -6.17 3.94
C TYR A 66 0.86 -5.51 2.93
N GLY A 67 1.44 -4.60 2.13
CA GLY A 67 0.78 -4.02 0.95
C GLY A 67 0.76 -4.98 -0.25
N CYS A 68 0.13 -4.54 -1.34
CA CYS A 68 -0.13 -5.37 -2.53
C CYS A 68 1.11 -6.06 -3.11
N HIS A 69 2.24 -5.36 -3.22
CA HIS A 69 3.49 -5.95 -3.72
C HIS A 69 4.04 -7.04 -2.80
N ARG A 70 4.00 -6.84 -1.48
CA ARG A 70 4.48 -7.84 -0.52
C ARG A 70 3.58 -9.07 -0.50
N VAL A 71 2.27 -8.87 -0.61
CA VAL A 71 1.29 -9.96 -0.75
C VAL A 71 1.54 -10.74 -2.04
N GLN A 72 1.78 -10.08 -3.17
CA GLN A 72 2.13 -10.74 -4.44
C GLN A 72 3.38 -11.61 -4.32
N ILE A 73 4.45 -11.10 -3.71
CA ILE A 73 5.69 -11.86 -3.50
C ILE A 73 5.44 -13.04 -2.57
N TRP A 74 4.65 -12.86 -1.51
CA TRP A 74 4.30 -13.93 -0.59
C TRP A 74 3.54 -15.05 -1.30
N ILE A 75 2.51 -14.71 -2.09
CA ILE A 75 1.75 -15.70 -2.87
C ILE A 75 2.66 -16.47 -3.83
N LYS A 76 3.55 -15.76 -4.55
CA LYS A 76 4.52 -16.39 -5.45
C LYS A 76 5.44 -17.36 -4.71
N ARG A 77 5.88 -17.02 -3.49
CA ARG A 77 6.76 -17.87 -2.68
C ARG A 77 6.05 -19.08 -2.07
N GLN A 78 4.80 -18.94 -1.66
CA GLN A 78 4.07 -20.03 -0.99
C GLN A 78 3.41 -21.01 -1.96
N TYR A 79 2.87 -20.52 -3.07
CA TYR A 79 2.08 -21.34 -4.01
C TYR A 79 2.68 -21.45 -5.40
N GLY A 80 3.79 -20.77 -5.69
CA GLY A 80 4.37 -20.72 -7.04
C GLY A 80 3.53 -19.96 -8.07
N GLU A 81 2.40 -19.38 -7.66
CA GLU A 81 1.48 -18.68 -8.55
C GLU A 81 1.87 -17.21 -8.73
N TYR A 82 1.78 -16.73 -9.97
CA TYR A 82 2.00 -15.31 -10.28
C TYR A 82 0.69 -14.58 -10.57
N TYR A 83 0.44 -13.54 -9.79
CA TYR A 83 -0.63 -12.57 -10.06
C TYR A 83 -0.01 -11.20 -10.34
N ASN A 84 -0.59 -10.45 -11.28
CA ASN A 84 -0.23 -9.05 -11.47
C ASN A 84 -0.63 -8.23 -10.23
N TYR A 85 0.24 -7.31 -9.80
CA TYR A 85 -0.01 -6.43 -8.66
C TYR A 85 -1.33 -5.66 -8.77
N LYS A 86 -1.77 -5.29 -9.99
CA LYS A 86 -3.06 -4.61 -10.23
C LYS A 86 -4.24 -5.49 -9.86
N THR A 87 -4.14 -6.80 -10.11
CA THR A 87 -5.18 -7.78 -9.79
C THR A 87 -5.26 -7.99 -8.28
N VAL A 88 -4.10 -8.14 -7.64
CA VAL A 88 -3.98 -8.25 -6.18
C VAL A 88 -4.54 -6.99 -5.51
N TRP A 89 -4.17 -5.80 -6.00
CA TRP A 89 -4.68 -4.53 -5.51
C TRP A 89 -6.19 -4.42 -5.66
N ARG A 90 -6.75 -4.77 -6.82
CA ARG A 90 -8.20 -4.72 -7.06
C ARG A 90 -8.98 -5.62 -6.10
N VAL A 91 -8.50 -6.85 -5.90
CA VAL A 91 -9.12 -7.79 -4.94
C VAL A 91 -8.97 -7.28 -3.51
N MET A 92 -7.77 -6.85 -3.11
CA MET A 92 -7.56 -6.27 -1.77
C MET A 92 -8.48 -5.06 -1.53
N HIS A 93 -8.62 -4.17 -2.50
CA HIS A 93 -9.48 -3.00 -2.40
C HIS A 93 -10.97 -3.38 -2.31
N LYS A 94 -11.43 -4.30 -3.17
CA LYS A 94 -12.82 -4.77 -3.21
C LYS A 94 -13.29 -5.37 -1.88
N TYR A 95 -12.39 -6.06 -1.17
CA TYR A 95 -12.70 -6.74 0.10
C TYR A 95 -12.19 -6.00 1.34
N GLY A 96 -11.74 -4.74 1.23
CA GLY A 96 -11.26 -3.96 2.37
C GLY A 96 -9.97 -4.49 3.01
N LEU A 97 -9.19 -5.28 2.27
CA LEU A 97 -7.95 -5.92 2.72
C LEU A 97 -6.73 -5.03 2.46
N LEU A 98 -6.82 -3.73 2.70
CA LEU A 98 -5.69 -2.81 2.56
C LEU A 98 -4.71 -2.91 3.73
N SER A 99 -3.44 -2.59 3.48
CA SER A 99 -2.40 -2.62 4.51
C SER A 99 -2.57 -1.48 5.52
N LYS A 100 -2.39 -1.77 6.81
CA LYS A 100 -2.32 -0.74 7.85
C LYS A 100 -0.96 -0.05 7.77
N ILE A 101 -0.96 1.19 7.31
CA ILE A 101 0.24 2.04 7.33
C ILE A 101 0.38 2.62 8.74
N ARG A 102 1.47 2.32 9.43
CA ARG A 102 1.77 2.91 10.74
C ARG A 102 2.12 4.39 10.52
N ARG A 103 1.47 5.30 11.25
CA ARG A 103 1.87 6.72 11.28
C ARG A 103 3.31 6.83 11.74
N LYS A 104 4.14 7.59 11.02
CA LYS A 104 5.49 7.94 11.44
C LYS A 104 5.39 8.70 12.76
N ARG A 105 5.94 8.14 13.84
CA ARG A 105 6.08 8.87 15.10
C ARG A 105 7.37 9.68 15.01
N PHE A 106 7.29 10.98 15.20
CA PHE A 106 8.46 11.79 15.48
C PHE A 106 8.89 11.48 16.91
N PHE A 107 10.07 10.90 17.06
CA PHE A 107 10.71 10.86 18.36
C PHE A 107 11.25 12.27 18.60
N HIS A 108 10.66 12.99 19.54
CA HIS A 108 11.38 14.07 20.20
C HIS A 108 12.53 13.38 20.95
N CYS A 109 13.76 13.52 20.45
CA CYS A 109 14.91 13.41 21.32
C CYS A 109 14.64 14.37 22.48
N GLY A 110 14.73 13.88 23.72
CA GLY A 110 14.20 14.56 24.91
C GLY A 110 14.67 16.00 25.06
N GLU A 111 14.09 16.71 26.04
CA GLU A 111 14.57 18.04 26.44
C GLU A 111 16.09 18.01 26.54
N GLN A 112 16.76 18.91 25.81
CA GLN A 112 18.20 19.08 25.93
C GLN A 112 18.51 19.30 27.41
N ILE A 113 19.18 18.34 28.04
CA ILE A 113 19.39 18.28 29.50
C ILE A 113 20.13 19.52 30.01
N ARG A 114 20.78 20.30 29.12
CA ARG A 114 21.39 21.59 29.44
C ARG A 114 21.22 22.58 28.29
N THR A 115 20.39 23.59 28.50
CA THR A 115 20.37 24.80 27.68
C THR A 115 21.32 25.81 28.32
N TYR A 116 22.32 26.28 27.57
CA TYR A 116 23.20 27.36 28.01
C TYR A 116 22.70 28.69 27.44
N PRO A 117 22.84 29.81 28.16
CA PRO A 117 22.51 31.13 27.62
C PRO A 117 23.38 31.41 26.38
N ASN A 118 22.77 31.88 25.29
CA ASN A 118 23.50 32.32 24.10
C ASN A 118 24.19 33.66 24.39
N LEU A 119 25.41 33.59 24.93
CA LEU A 119 26.20 34.76 25.32
C LEU A 119 26.59 35.65 24.14
N LEU A 120 26.71 35.06 22.94
CA LEU A 120 27.10 35.80 21.74
C LEU A 120 25.94 36.62 21.18
N ASN A 121 24.72 36.06 21.22
CA ASN A 121 23.48 36.66 20.73
C ASN A 121 23.62 37.38 19.37
N ARG A 122 24.33 36.74 18.42
CA ARG A 122 24.66 37.28 17.09
C ARG A 122 25.51 38.56 17.07
N ASN A 123 26.11 38.95 18.20
CA ASN A 123 27.12 40.01 18.25
C ASN A 123 28.50 39.43 17.96
N PHE A 124 28.92 39.54 16.70
CA PHE A 124 30.21 39.05 16.20
C PHE A 124 31.34 40.10 16.26
N HIS A 125 31.11 41.29 16.81
CA HIS A 125 32.14 42.33 16.90
C HIS A 125 33.00 42.15 18.16
N ALA A 126 34.33 42.25 18.04
CA ALA A 126 35.29 42.24 19.15
C ALA A 126 36.30 43.39 19.01
N ASP A 127 36.63 44.05 20.13
CA ASP A 127 37.55 45.19 20.13
C ASP A 127 39.02 44.74 20.08
N LYS A 128 39.30 43.51 20.52
CA LYS A 128 40.62 42.87 20.51
C LYS A 128 40.48 41.40 20.11
N PRO A 129 41.52 40.80 19.50
CA PRO A 129 41.54 39.36 19.24
C PRO A 129 41.38 38.55 20.53
N ASN A 130 40.87 37.33 20.42
CA ASN A 130 40.65 36.37 21.51
C ASN A 130 39.59 36.74 22.56
N GLN A 131 38.71 37.71 22.29
CA GLN A 131 37.62 38.06 23.21
C GLN A 131 36.38 37.16 23.04
N LYS A 132 36.16 36.59 21.85
CA LYS A 132 35.04 35.70 21.55
C LYS A 132 35.53 34.46 20.81
N TRP A 133 35.09 33.30 21.25
CA TRP A 133 35.46 32.01 20.69
C TRP A 133 34.19 31.24 20.36
N VAL A 134 34.04 30.82 19.11
CA VAL A 134 32.93 29.98 18.67
C VAL A 134 33.50 28.75 17.97
N THR A 135 32.95 27.59 18.32
CA THR A 135 33.32 26.31 17.70
C THR A 135 32.09 25.71 17.06
N ASP A 136 32.13 25.54 15.74
CA ASP A 136 31.10 24.82 15.01
C ASP A 136 31.57 23.39 14.73
N ILE A 137 30.65 22.44 14.93
CA ILE A 137 30.86 21.04 14.54
C ILE A 137 30.15 20.83 13.21
N SER A 138 30.94 20.61 12.16
CA SER A 138 30.42 20.29 10.84
C SER A 138 30.50 18.77 10.63
N CYS A 139 29.37 18.14 10.36
CA CYS A 139 29.34 16.70 10.05
C CYS A 139 29.49 16.49 8.55
N ILE A 140 30.58 15.85 8.13
CA ILE A 140 30.84 15.51 6.73
C ILE A 140 30.29 14.10 6.48
N PRO A 141 29.37 13.90 5.52
CA PRO A 141 28.81 12.59 5.23
C PRO A 141 29.85 11.70 4.54
N THR A 142 30.13 10.52 5.11
CA THR A 142 30.98 9.50 4.46
C THR A 142 30.28 8.15 4.38
N SER A 143 30.80 7.24 3.55
CA SER A 143 30.28 5.88 3.39
C SER A 143 30.31 5.05 4.68
N GLN A 144 31.14 5.43 5.65
CA GLN A 144 31.26 4.80 6.97
C GLN A 144 30.35 5.48 8.02
N GLY A 145 29.70 6.59 7.67
CA GLY A 145 28.89 7.41 8.57
C GLY A 145 29.28 8.89 8.56
N PRO A 146 28.53 9.76 9.25
CA PRO A 146 28.89 11.17 9.39
C PRO A 146 30.13 11.32 10.27
N LEU A 147 31.18 11.94 9.74
CA LEU A 147 32.40 12.27 10.49
C LEU A 147 32.28 13.69 11.07
N PRO A 148 32.39 13.88 12.40
CA PRO A 148 32.40 15.20 12.99
C PRO A 148 33.75 15.88 12.74
N PHE A 149 33.72 17.06 12.13
CA PHE A 149 34.88 17.93 11.96
C PHE A 149 34.70 19.17 12.83
N HIS A 150 35.71 19.49 13.63
CA HIS A 150 35.71 20.65 14.52
C HIS A 150 36.37 21.83 13.82
N HIS A 151 35.64 22.93 13.65
CA HIS A 151 36.20 24.20 13.21
C HIS A 151 36.14 25.18 14.38
N SER A 152 37.30 25.66 14.84
CA SER A 152 37.41 26.77 15.78
C SER A 152 37.69 28.05 15.01
N GLY A 153 36.81 29.04 15.11
CA GLY A 153 36.94 30.34 14.48
C GLY A 153 37.05 31.47 15.51
N PHE A 154 37.87 32.47 15.19
CA PHE A 154 37.86 33.75 15.90
C PHE A 154 36.71 34.60 15.38
N VAL A 155 35.99 35.21 16.32
CA VAL A 155 34.93 36.18 16.06
C VAL A 155 35.38 37.52 16.62
#